data_AF-A0A668W836-F1
#
_entry.id   AF-A0A668W836-F1
#
_cell.length_a   1.000
_cell.length_b   1.000
_cell.length_c   1.000
_cell.angle_alpha   90.00
_cell.angle_beta   90.00
_cell.angle_gamma   90.00
#
_symmetry.space_group_name_H-M   'P 1'
#
loop_
_entity.id
_entity.type
_entity.pdbx_description
1 polymer ?
#
loop_
_entity_poly.entity_id
_entity_poly.type
_entity_poly.pdbx_seq_one_letter_code
_entity_poly.pdbx_strand_id
1 'polypeptide(L)'
;MFSVRSVRHYRLTAVSLLLLAAVLLILNIGLGVHYNKLTDTYFTLDDTERISKELIDLQDTYKTAVERMKSTKKRLNSNISHQKLTSWELEHQTKRSNDYKSQIEKITKEIITMRSYLPMLSDGYKHCPAGWILMNSVCYYFPLKSNEIKTWKESRDFCQLQGGDLIIIDSRDEEVYYYEDASGMMPQSNPKSPKAFWIGLSDVQEEGTWKWWDGTFLTEGKSEICCTLYWNDGEPNDVSNEDCAALNPKANFFKSWNDVRCDTQMKWICEKHQNP
;
A
#
# COMPACT_ATOMS: atom_id res chain seq x y z
N MET A 1 115.51 -95.62 -18.19
CA MET A 1 115.35 -95.10 -16.82
C MET A 1 114.35 -93.95 -16.86
N PHE A 2 113.07 -94.29 -16.76
CA PHE A 2 111.93 -93.37 -16.77
C PHE A 2 111.78 -92.66 -15.39
N SER A 3 111.02 -91.57 -15.35
CA SER A 3 110.19 -91.17 -14.19
C SER A 3 110.78 -90.32 -13.04
N VAL A 4 111.25 -89.09 -13.31
CA VAL A 4 111.31 -88.03 -12.25
C VAL A 4 110.94 -86.63 -12.76
N ARG A 5 111.33 -86.22 -13.98
CA ARG A 5 111.04 -84.88 -14.52
C ARG A 5 109.55 -84.60 -14.78
N SER A 6 108.75 -85.63 -15.09
CA SER A 6 107.30 -85.50 -15.36
C SER A 6 106.46 -85.16 -14.11
N VAL A 7 106.83 -85.70 -12.94
CA VAL A 7 106.07 -85.53 -11.68
C VAL A 7 106.21 -84.12 -11.10
N ARG A 8 107.37 -83.47 -11.31
CA ARG A 8 107.64 -82.12 -10.78
C ARG A 8 106.87 -81.03 -11.54
N HIS A 9 106.71 -81.20 -12.85
CA HIS A 9 105.86 -80.33 -13.67
C HIS A 9 104.38 -80.49 -13.30
N TYR A 10 103.90 -81.72 -13.06
CA TYR A 10 102.52 -81.98 -12.64
C TYR A 10 102.17 -81.33 -11.28
N ARG A 11 103.11 -81.35 -10.32
CA ARG A 11 102.93 -80.69 -9.01
C ARG A 11 102.91 -79.17 -9.12
N LEU A 12 103.80 -78.59 -9.94
CA LEU A 12 103.82 -77.14 -10.16
C LEU A 12 102.54 -76.66 -10.85
N THR A 13 102.07 -77.40 -11.87
CA THR A 13 100.80 -77.09 -12.55
C THR A 13 99.61 -77.26 -11.62
N ALA A 14 99.60 -78.27 -10.74
CA ALA A 14 98.52 -78.45 -9.76
C ALA A 14 98.45 -77.30 -8.74
N VAL A 15 99.60 -76.84 -8.22
CA VAL A 15 99.65 -75.69 -7.31
C VAL A 15 99.24 -74.39 -8.01
N SER A 16 99.72 -74.17 -9.23
CA SER A 16 99.30 -73.00 -10.03
C SER A 16 97.81 -73.04 -10.35
N LEU A 17 97.24 -74.22 -10.67
CA LEU A 17 95.81 -74.40 -10.91
C LEU A 17 94.99 -74.17 -9.63
N LEU A 18 95.46 -74.62 -8.47
CA LEU A 18 94.80 -74.37 -7.18
C LEU A 18 94.81 -72.88 -6.81
N LEU A 19 95.93 -72.19 -7.03
CA LEU A 19 96.03 -70.75 -6.83
C LEU A 19 95.12 -69.99 -7.81
N LEU A 20 95.10 -70.40 -9.08
CA LEU A 20 94.22 -69.82 -10.08
C LEU A 20 92.74 -70.04 -9.70
N ALA A 21 92.39 -71.25 -9.24
CA ALA A 21 91.04 -71.57 -8.78
C ALA A 21 90.64 -70.73 -7.55
N ALA A 22 91.56 -70.53 -6.61
CA ALA A 22 91.33 -69.68 -5.44
C ALA A 22 91.13 -68.20 -5.82
N VAL A 23 91.95 -67.67 -6.74
CA VAL A 23 91.81 -66.29 -7.25
C VAL A 23 90.48 -66.13 -8.00
N LEU A 24 90.11 -67.11 -8.84
CA LEU A 24 88.82 -67.10 -9.53
C LEU A 24 87.64 -67.17 -8.55
N LEU A 25 87.75 -67.95 -7.47
CA LEU A 25 86.73 -67.99 -6.43
C LEU A 25 86.56 -66.63 -5.73
N ILE A 26 87.66 -65.97 -5.36
CA ILE A 26 87.63 -64.65 -4.73
C ILE A 26 87.04 -63.61 -5.69
N LEU A 27 87.43 -63.64 -6.97
CA LEU A 27 86.84 -62.76 -7.99
C LEU A 27 85.34 -63.01 -8.15
N ASN A 28 84.90 -64.25 -8.23
CA ASN A 28 83.48 -64.60 -8.35
C ASN A 28 82.68 -64.16 -7.11
N ILE A 29 83.22 -64.34 -5.89
CA ILE A 29 82.57 -63.89 -4.66
C ILE A 29 82.53 -62.35 -4.61
N GLY A 30 83.62 -61.68 -4.96
CA GLY A 30 83.70 -60.21 -5.00
C GLY A 30 82.74 -59.60 -6.02
N LEU A 31 82.67 -60.17 -7.23
CA LEU A 31 81.68 -59.82 -8.25
C LEU A 31 80.26 -60.10 -7.77
N GLY A 32 80.02 -61.24 -7.10
CA GLY A 32 78.71 -61.57 -6.54
C GLY A 32 78.22 -60.57 -5.51
N VAL A 33 79.09 -60.17 -4.57
CA VAL A 33 78.76 -59.15 -3.56
C VAL A 33 78.55 -57.78 -4.20
N HIS A 34 79.39 -57.39 -5.16
CA HIS A 34 79.21 -56.12 -5.88
C HIS A 34 77.92 -56.11 -6.69
N TYR A 35 77.61 -57.20 -7.39
CA TYR A 35 76.38 -57.34 -8.15
C TYR A 35 75.16 -57.25 -7.23
N ASN A 36 75.15 -57.99 -6.11
CA ASN A 36 74.05 -57.93 -5.14
C ASN A 36 73.82 -56.52 -4.57
N LYS A 37 74.92 -55.79 -4.25
CA LYS A 37 74.83 -54.41 -3.79
C LYS A 37 74.31 -53.44 -4.86
N LEU A 38 74.66 -53.66 -6.13
CA LEU A 38 74.09 -52.90 -7.25
C LEU A 38 72.60 -53.17 -7.41
N THR A 39 72.16 -54.43 -7.27
CA THR A 39 70.75 -54.82 -7.35
C THR A 39 69.92 -54.16 -6.25
N ASP A 40 70.44 -54.05 -5.02
CA ASP A 40 69.79 -53.30 -3.93
C ASP A 40 69.68 -51.79 -4.20
N THR A 41 70.50 -51.25 -5.11
CA THR A 41 70.54 -49.81 -5.42
C THR A 41 69.65 -49.46 -6.63
N TYR A 42 69.27 -50.42 -7.47
CA TYR A 42 68.37 -50.22 -8.61
C TYR A 42 66.91 -50.46 -8.21
N PHE A 43 66.01 -49.58 -8.65
CA PHE A 43 64.57 -49.74 -8.47
C PHE A 43 64.11 -51.14 -8.90
N THR A 44 63.48 -51.87 -7.99
CA THR A 44 62.96 -53.20 -8.30
C THR A 44 61.63 -53.11 -9.06
N LEU A 45 61.20 -54.21 -9.67
CA LEU A 45 59.92 -54.28 -10.36
C LEU A 45 58.74 -53.97 -9.42
N ASP A 46 58.81 -54.42 -8.16
CA ASP A 46 57.83 -54.14 -7.10
C ASP A 46 57.76 -52.64 -6.77
N ASP A 47 58.91 -51.97 -6.68
CA ASP A 47 58.95 -50.54 -6.43
C ASP A 47 58.31 -49.73 -7.58
N THR A 48 58.50 -50.17 -8.83
CA THR A 48 57.91 -49.53 -10.01
C THR A 48 56.40 -49.72 -10.05
N GLU A 49 55.90 -50.91 -9.71
CA GLU A 49 54.46 -51.19 -9.61
C GLU A 49 53.80 -50.38 -8.49
N ARG A 50 54.47 -50.30 -7.32
CA ARG A 50 54.03 -49.47 -6.19
C ARG A 50 53.92 -48.00 -6.56
N ILE A 51 54.95 -47.44 -7.19
CA ILE A 51 54.94 -46.04 -7.66
C ILE A 51 53.85 -45.81 -8.71
N SER A 52 53.67 -46.75 -9.66
CA SER A 52 52.60 -46.65 -10.65
C SER A 52 51.21 -46.64 -10.00
N LYS A 53 51.01 -47.43 -8.96
CA LYS A 53 49.75 -47.46 -8.20
C LYS A 53 49.52 -46.16 -7.44
N GLU A 54 50.53 -45.65 -6.75
CA GLU A 54 50.48 -44.35 -6.06
C GLU A 54 50.21 -43.20 -7.03
N LEU A 55 50.76 -43.24 -8.24
CA LEU A 55 50.51 -42.23 -9.27
C LEU A 55 49.04 -42.23 -9.73
N ILE A 56 48.45 -43.42 -9.93
CA ILE A 56 47.04 -43.56 -10.30
C ILE A 56 46.14 -43.05 -9.17
N ASP A 57 46.44 -43.41 -7.92
CA ASP A 57 45.68 -42.95 -6.74
C ASP A 57 45.77 -41.42 -6.56
N LEU A 58 46.95 -40.85 -6.77
CA LEU A 58 47.17 -39.41 -6.73
C LEU A 58 46.38 -38.70 -7.85
N GLN A 59 46.36 -39.27 -9.05
CA GLN A 59 45.61 -38.71 -10.19
C GLN A 59 44.09 -38.74 -9.93
N ASP A 60 43.56 -39.83 -9.38
CA ASP A 60 42.14 -39.91 -9.03
C ASP A 60 41.77 -38.96 -7.89
N THR A 61 42.63 -38.87 -6.86
CA THR A 61 42.49 -37.92 -5.76
C THR A 61 42.48 -36.48 -6.27
N TYR A 62 43.39 -36.12 -7.18
CA TYR A 62 43.44 -34.80 -7.82
C TYR A 62 42.15 -34.51 -8.61
N LYS A 63 41.70 -35.46 -9.43
CA LYS A 63 40.45 -35.33 -10.21
C LYS A 63 39.25 -35.11 -9.28
N THR A 64 39.15 -35.89 -8.23
CA THR A 64 38.08 -35.76 -7.22
C THR A 64 38.15 -34.40 -6.51
N ALA A 65 39.34 -33.92 -6.17
CA ALA A 65 39.53 -32.60 -5.56
C ALA A 65 39.08 -31.46 -6.50
N VAL A 66 39.40 -31.55 -7.79
CA VAL A 66 38.97 -30.57 -8.81
C VAL A 66 37.46 -30.55 -8.97
N GLU A 67 36.80 -31.70 -9.08
CA GLU A 67 35.33 -31.75 -9.20
C GLU A 67 34.64 -31.24 -7.93
N ARG A 68 35.18 -31.55 -6.74
CA ARG A 68 34.71 -30.96 -5.48
C ARG A 68 34.84 -29.44 -5.50
N MET A 69 36.01 -28.91 -5.87
CA MET A 69 36.24 -27.46 -5.96
C MET A 69 35.27 -26.79 -6.94
N LYS A 70 34.99 -27.42 -8.09
CA LYS A 70 34.01 -26.93 -9.08
C LYS A 70 32.60 -26.91 -8.49
N SER A 71 32.19 -27.98 -7.81
CA SER A 71 30.86 -28.06 -7.17
C SER A 71 30.71 -27.00 -6.05
N THR A 72 31.75 -26.81 -5.25
CA THR A 72 31.79 -25.80 -4.18
C THR A 72 31.73 -24.39 -4.74
N LYS A 73 32.47 -24.11 -5.84
CA LYS A 73 32.39 -22.82 -6.54
C LYS A 73 30.99 -22.55 -7.07
N LYS A 74 30.31 -23.56 -7.64
CA LYS A 74 28.92 -23.43 -8.08
C LYS A 74 27.97 -23.11 -6.91
N ARG A 75 28.11 -23.80 -5.78
CA ARG A 75 27.33 -23.52 -4.55
C ARG A 75 27.61 -22.11 -4.03
N LEU A 76 28.87 -21.69 -3.97
CA LEU A 76 29.26 -20.35 -3.53
C LEU A 76 28.63 -19.27 -4.42
N ASN A 77 28.69 -19.43 -5.74
CA ASN A 77 28.05 -18.50 -6.67
C ASN A 77 26.53 -18.43 -6.45
N SER A 78 25.87 -19.58 -6.24
CA SER A 78 24.44 -19.62 -5.92
C SER A 78 24.12 -18.88 -4.62
N ASN A 79 24.92 -19.09 -3.58
CA ASN A 79 24.75 -18.43 -2.29
C ASN A 79 24.97 -16.91 -2.40
N ILE A 80 25.97 -16.47 -3.16
CA ILE A 80 26.22 -15.05 -3.43
C ILE A 80 25.02 -14.42 -4.14
N SER A 81 24.47 -15.08 -5.16
CA SER A 81 23.28 -14.60 -5.86
C SER A 81 22.08 -14.50 -4.94
N HIS A 82 21.84 -15.52 -4.11
CA HIS A 82 20.77 -15.49 -3.12
C HIS A 82 20.96 -14.37 -2.09
N GLN A 83 22.17 -14.20 -1.57
CA GLN A 83 22.49 -13.13 -0.63
C GLN A 83 22.26 -11.74 -1.23
N LYS A 84 22.61 -11.54 -2.51
CA LYS A 84 22.30 -10.28 -3.21
C LYS A 84 20.81 -10.03 -3.32
N LEU A 85 20.02 -11.05 -3.65
CA LEU A 85 18.56 -10.92 -3.72
C LEU A 85 17.97 -10.58 -2.34
N THR A 86 18.39 -11.28 -1.29
CA THR A 86 17.95 -11.00 0.08
C THR A 86 18.35 -9.59 0.53
N SER A 87 19.56 -9.14 0.18
CA SER A 87 20.01 -7.77 0.48
C SER A 87 19.16 -6.72 -0.24
N TRP A 88 18.85 -6.96 -1.51
CA TRP A 88 17.99 -6.07 -2.30
C TRP A 88 16.56 -6.00 -1.72
N GLU A 89 15.99 -7.15 -1.35
CA GLU A 89 14.66 -7.22 -0.75
C GLU A 89 14.64 -6.47 0.59
N LEU A 90 15.66 -6.66 1.44
CA LEU A 90 15.76 -5.96 2.72
C LEU A 90 15.84 -4.44 2.53
N GLU A 91 16.63 -3.96 1.57
CA GLU A 91 16.74 -2.53 1.24
C GLU A 91 15.41 -1.97 0.77
N HIS A 92 14.73 -2.69 -0.13
CA HIS A 92 13.43 -2.27 -0.66
C HIS A 92 12.34 -2.23 0.44
N GLN A 93 12.29 -3.25 1.30
CA GLN A 93 11.39 -3.30 2.45
C GLN A 93 11.65 -2.16 3.43
N THR A 94 12.92 -1.87 3.71
CA THR A 94 13.32 -0.76 4.59
C THR A 94 12.87 0.57 4.01
N LYS A 95 13.04 0.77 2.69
CA LYS A 95 12.58 1.98 2.01
C LYS A 95 11.06 2.16 2.12
N ARG A 96 10.28 1.10 1.87
CA ARG A 96 8.81 1.14 2.02
C ARG A 96 8.38 1.40 3.46
N SER A 97 9.04 0.76 4.42
CA SER A 97 8.75 0.97 5.86
C SER A 97 8.99 2.43 6.27
N ASN A 98 10.08 3.04 5.80
CA ASN A 98 10.38 4.44 6.06
C ASN A 98 9.37 5.38 5.38
N ASP A 99 8.94 5.07 4.15
CA ASP A 99 7.90 5.83 3.45
C ASP A 99 6.57 5.79 4.22
N TYR A 100 6.11 4.61 4.63
CA TYR A 100 4.91 4.47 5.46
C TYR A 100 5.04 5.21 6.79
N LYS A 101 6.21 5.16 7.43
CA LYS A 101 6.46 5.93 8.65
C LYS A 101 6.31 7.43 8.41
N SER A 102 6.87 7.96 7.31
CA SER A 102 6.73 9.38 6.95
C SER A 102 5.28 9.76 6.65
N GLN A 103 4.52 8.89 5.99
CA GLN A 103 3.09 9.12 5.73
C GLN A 103 2.28 9.13 7.03
N ILE A 104 2.54 8.18 7.93
CA ILE A 104 1.90 8.12 9.25
C ILE A 104 2.21 9.38 10.06
N GLU A 105 3.45 9.86 10.05
CA GLU A 105 3.84 11.11 10.74
C GLU A 105 3.08 12.32 10.16
N LYS A 106 2.97 12.40 8.82
CA LYS A 106 2.20 13.47 8.16
C LYS A 106 0.71 13.43 8.55
N ILE A 107 0.08 12.27 8.43
CA ILE A 107 -1.33 12.08 8.78
C ILE A 107 -1.55 12.37 10.27
N THR A 108 -0.63 11.93 11.14
CA THR A 108 -0.70 12.20 12.58
C THR A 108 -0.65 13.71 12.85
N LYS A 109 0.20 14.45 12.15
CA LYS A 109 0.27 15.91 12.26
C LYS A 109 -1.01 16.59 11.77
N GLU A 110 -1.60 16.12 10.67
CA GLU A 110 -2.89 16.60 10.17
C GLU A 110 -4.02 16.32 11.18
N ILE A 111 -4.06 15.12 11.78
CA ILE A 111 -5.02 14.77 12.83
C ILE A 111 -4.84 15.64 14.06
N ILE A 112 -3.60 15.91 14.51
CA ILE A 112 -3.34 16.79 15.66
C ILE A 112 -3.82 18.21 15.35
N THR A 113 -3.54 18.70 14.14
CA THR A 113 -4.00 20.02 13.68
C THR A 113 -5.54 20.09 13.67
N MET A 114 -6.20 19.10 13.08
CA MET A 114 -7.66 18.99 13.09
C MET A 114 -8.23 18.90 14.52
N ARG A 115 -7.60 18.11 15.40
CA ARG A 115 -8.01 18.00 16.81
C ARG A 115 -7.82 19.29 17.57
N SER A 116 -6.84 20.13 17.21
CA SER A 116 -6.66 21.44 17.83
C SER A 116 -7.80 22.42 17.48
N TYR A 117 -8.51 22.19 16.38
CA TYR A 117 -9.73 22.92 16.04
C TYR A 117 -10.98 22.38 16.75
N LEU A 118 -10.96 21.15 17.29
CA LEU A 118 -12.12 20.57 17.98
C LEU A 118 -12.57 21.38 19.22
N PRO A 119 -11.67 21.90 20.08
CA PRO A 119 -12.06 22.80 21.16
C PRO A 119 -12.65 24.12 20.66
N MET A 120 -12.12 24.69 19.57
CA MET A 120 -12.68 25.90 18.96
C MET A 120 -14.10 25.65 18.41
N LEU A 121 -14.34 24.46 17.87
CA LEU A 121 -15.67 23.98 17.46
C LEU A 121 -16.54 23.52 18.63
N SER A 122 -15.99 23.25 19.81
CA SER A 122 -16.74 22.75 20.99
C SER A 122 -17.14 23.88 21.93
N ASP A 123 -16.32 24.94 22.04
CA ASP A 123 -16.57 26.09 22.90
C ASP A 123 -17.38 27.18 22.17
N GLY A 124 -17.34 27.22 20.83
CA GLY A 124 -18.15 28.12 20.00
C GLY A 124 -19.53 27.58 19.60
N TYR A 125 -19.74 26.27 19.67
CA TYR A 125 -20.93 25.59 19.13
C TYR A 125 -21.57 24.69 20.18
N LYS A 126 -22.51 25.20 20.99
CA LYS A 126 -23.50 24.30 21.61
C LYS A 126 -24.91 24.82 21.78
N HIS A 127 -25.28 26.01 21.31
CA HIS A 127 -26.69 26.38 21.37
C HIS A 127 -27.07 27.19 20.14
N CYS A 128 -27.90 26.59 19.27
CA CYS A 128 -28.78 27.40 18.45
C CYS A 128 -29.66 28.25 19.36
N PRO A 129 -30.09 29.45 18.92
CA PRO A 129 -31.00 30.26 19.72
C PRO A 129 -32.24 29.46 20.14
N ALA A 130 -32.89 29.86 21.23
CA ALA A 130 -34.09 29.16 21.68
C ALA A 130 -35.14 29.10 20.56
N GLY A 131 -35.66 27.90 20.28
CA GLY A 131 -36.60 27.66 19.18
C GLY A 131 -35.96 27.33 17.84
N TRP A 132 -34.63 27.29 17.74
CA TRP A 132 -33.89 26.82 16.58
C TRP A 132 -33.35 25.40 16.82
N ILE A 133 -33.23 24.63 15.74
CA ILE A 133 -32.80 23.24 15.73
C ILE A 133 -31.37 23.18 15.18
N LEU A 134 -30.47 22.48 15.87
CA LEU A 134 -29.08 22.27 15.42
C LEU A 134 -28.99 21.00 14.59
N MET A 135 -28.56 21.11 13.33
CA MET A 135 -28.31 19.99 12.42
C MET A 135 -27.06 20.26 11.60
N ASN A 136 -26.10 19.32 11.54
CA ASN A 136 -24.86 19.48 10.79
C ASN A 136 -24.10 20.80 11.02
N SER A 137 -24.11 21.28 12.26
CA SER A 137 -23.52 22.58 12.62
C SER A 137 -24.20 23.75 11.91
N VAL A 138 -25.48 23.66 11.57
CA VAL A 138 -26.31 24.77 11.08
C VAL A 138 -27.55 24.84 11.96
N CYS A 139 -27.98 26.06 12.27
CA CYS A 139 -29.20 26.29 13.03
C CYS A 139 -30.35 26.54 12.07
N TYR A 140 -31.43 25.78 12.21
CA TYR A 140 -32.64 25.94 11.41
C TYR A 140 -33.81 26.43 12.26
N TYR A 141 -34.66 27.29 11.70
CA TYR A 141 -35.86 27.79 12.35
C TYR A 141 -37.10 27.46 11.54
N PHE A 142 -38.06 26.82 12.22
CA PHE A 142 -39.36 26.49 11.67
C PHE A 142 -40.46 27.11 12.56
N PRO A 143 -41.31 28.02 12.04
CA PRO A 143 -42.37 28.67 12.81
C PRO A 143 -43.62 27.76 12.97
N LEU A 144 -43.44 26.49 13.35
CA LEU A 144 -44.48 25.46 13.38
C LEU A 144 -45.54 25.69 14.46
N LYS A 145 -45.11 26.20 15.63
CA LYS A 145 -46.00 26.49 16.76
C LYS A 145 -46.68 27.86 16.66
N SER A 146 -46.17 28.73 15.79
CA SER A 146 -46.74 30.06 15.54
C SER A 146 -47.84 29.95 14.48
N ASN A 147 -48.80 30.88 14.47
CA ASN A 147 -49.72 31.05 13.34
C ASN A 147 -49.21 32.07 12.32
N GLU A 148 -48.01 32.61 12.51
CA GLU A 148 -47.42 33.57 11.58
C GLU A 148 -47.18 32.96 10.21
N ILE A 149 -47.53 33.74 9.20
CA ILE A 149 -47.27 33.50 7.78
C ILE A 149 -46.75 34.81 7.19
N LYS A 150 -45.86 34.71 6.21
CA LYS A 150 -45.14 35.85 5.63
C LYS A 150 -45.03 35.68 4.12
N THR A 151 -44.91 36.79 3.40
CA THR A 151 -44.47 36.78 1.99
C THR A 151 -43.02 36.29 1.89
N TRP A 152 -42.56 35.93 0.69
CA TRP A 152 -41.18 35.47 0.52
C TRP A 152 -40.17 36.52 1.02
N LYS A 153 -40.41 37.79 0.66
CA LYS A 153 -39.58 38.92 1.08
C LYS A 153 -39.60 39.13 2.60
N GLU A 154 -40.77 39.15 3.22
CA GLU A 154 -40.88 39.33 4.68
C GLU A 154 -40.23 38.17 5.45
N SER A 155 -40.27 36.96 4.89
CA SER A 155 -39.62 35.78 5.45
C SER A 155 -38.10 35.91 5.42
N ARG A 156 -37.54 36.34 4.28
CA ARG A 156 -36.12 36.65 4.15
C ARG A 156 -35.68 37.75 5.12
N ASP A 157 -36.41 38.87 5.15
CA ASP A 157 -36.12 40.00 6.03
C ASP A 157 -36.13 39.55 7.51
N PHE A 158 -37.05 38.65 7.89
CA PHE A 158 -37.06 38.02 9.22
C PHE A 158 -35.81 37.17 9.48
N CYS A 159 -35.43 36.28 8.57
CA CYS A 159 -34.27 35.41 8.76
C CYS A 159 -32.98 36.24 8.88
N GLN A 160 -32.83 37.28 8.07
CA GLN A 160 -31.73 38.23 8.13
C GLN A 160 -31.67 38.97 9.47
N LEU A 161 -32.83 39.37 10.00
CA LEU A 161 -32.91 39.98 11.34
C LEU A 161 -32.46 39.02 12.46
N GLN A 162 -32.65 37.71 12.30
CA GLN A 162 -32.17 36.69 13.23
C GLN A 162 -30.69 36.32 13.02
N GLY A 163 -30.02 36.98 12.06
CA GLY A 163 -28.62 36.75 11.71
C GLY A 163 -28.40 35.47 10.90
N GLY A 164 -29.41 35.03 10.15
CA GLY A 164 -29.35 33.97 9.15
C GLY A 164 -29.92 34.46 7.81
N ASP A 165 -30.41 33.57 6.96
CA ASP A 165 -31.22 33.90 5.78
C ASP A 165 -32.21 32.73 5.52
N LEU A 166 -33.03 32.80 4.47
CA LEU A 166 -33.85 31.65 4.06
C LEU A 166 -32.95 30.45 3.72
N ILE A 167 -33.42 29.23 3.97
CA ILE A 167 -32.64 28.02 3.72
C ILE A 167 -32.18 27.89 2.26
N ILE A 168 -30.90 27.58 2.06
CA ILE A 168 -30.36 27.03 0.81
C ILE A 168 -30.39 25.51 0.94
N ILE A 169 -31.01 24.84 -0.04
CA ILE A 169 -31.08 23.37 -0.07
C ILE A 169 -29.95 22.87 -0.98
N ASP A 170 -28.88 22.34 -0.37
CA ASP A 170 -27.74 21.67 -0.98
C ASP A 170 -27.78 20.10 -0.91
N SER A 171 -26.63 19.43 -0.94
CA SER A 171 -26.54 17.95 -0.87
C SER A 171 -26.76 17.34 0.52
N ARG A 172 -26.87 18.15 1.58
CA ARG A 172 -26.95 17.70 3.00
C ARG A 172 -28.39 17.58 3.52
N ASP A 173 -29.39 17.77 2.66
CA ASP A 173 -30.76 18.07 3.08
C ASP A 173 -31.70 16.89 3.30
N GLU A 174 -31.28 15.65 3.02
CA GLU A 174 -32.03 14.48 3.46
C GLU A 174 -32.35 14.56 4.95
N GLU A 175 -31.38 15.04 5.74
CA GLU A 175 -31.54 15.12 7.20
C GLU A 175 -32.59 16.16 7.62
N VAL A 176 -32.69 17.31 6.94
CA VAL A 176 -33.66 18.38 7.26
C VAL A 176 -35.09 17.86 7.16
N TYR A 177 -35.40 17.13 6.09
CA TYR A 177 -36.70 16.50 5.92
C TYR A 177 -36.96 15.43 6.97
N TYR A 178 -36.01 14.50 7.17
CA TYR A 178 -36.20 13.38 8.10
C TYR A 178 -36.36 13.84 9.55
N TYR A 179 -35.69 14.92 9.97
CA TYR A 179 -35.87 15.47 11.31
C TYR A 179 -37.29 16.00 11.55
N GLU A 180 -37.83 16.74 10.58
CA GLU A 180 -39.19 17.32 10.68
C GLU A 180 -40.29 16.25 10.53
N ASP A 181 -40.09 15.25 9.66
CA ASP A 181 -41.02 14.12 9.56
C ASP A 181 -40.96 13.22 10.81
N ALA A 182 -39.76 12.85 11.28
CA ALA A 182 -39.57 11.96 12.44
C ALA A 182 -39.97 12.60 13.77
N SER A 183 -39.87 13.94 13.90
CA SER A 183 -40.32 14.66 15.09
C SER A 183 -41.85 14.80 15.16
N GLY A 184 -42.59 14.35 14.14
CA GLY A 184 -44.05 14.38 14.09
C GLY A 184 -44.64 15.79 14.09
N MET A 185 -43.81 16.81 13.86
CA MET A 185 -44.24 18.21 13.89
C MET A 185 -44.96 18.63 12.61
N MET A 186 -44.85 17.83 11.55
CA MET A 186 -45.61 18.01 10.33
C MET A 186 -46.98 17.35 10.46
N PRO A 187 -48.09 18.11 10.54
CA PRO A 187 -49.42 17.53 10.68
C PRO A 187 -49.78 16.80 9.39
N GLN A 188 -49.54 15.50 9.37
CA GLN A 188 -50.18 14.61 8.42
C GLN A 188 -51.70 14.76 8.64
N SER A 189 -52.47 14.98 7.58
CA SER A 189 -53.95 14.89 7.54
C SER A 189 -54.88 16.07 7.92
N ASN A 190 -54.45 17.33 8.09
CA ASN A 190 -55.41 18.47 8.06
C ASN A 190 -55.40 19.20 6.70
N PRO A 191 -56.49 19.17 5.89
CA PRO A 191 -56.54 19.76 4.55
C PRO A 191 -56.69 21.29 4.52
N LYS A 192 -56.77 21.97 5.68
CA LYS A 192 -56.99 23.42 5.78
C LYS A 192 -55.75 24.25 6.18
N SER A 193 -54.60 23.62 6.37
CA SER A 193 -53.36 24.33 6.70
C SER A 193 -52.48 24.44 5.46
N PRO A 194 -52.02 25.63 5.05
CA PRO A 194 -50.98 25.73 4.02
C PRO A 194 -49.71 25.08 4.56
N LYS A 195 -49.25 24.00 3.93
CA LYS A 195 -48.11 23.20 4.40
C LYS A 195 -46.80 23.57 3.69
N ALA A 196 -46.79 24.66 2.94
CA ALA A 196 -45.62 25.11 2.18
C ALA A 196 -44.71 26.00 3.02
N PHE A 197 -43.41 25.88 2.79
CA PHE A 197 -42.41 26.74 3.41
C PHE A 197 -41.61 27.48 2.34
N TRP A 198 -41.48 28.80 2.47
CA TRP A 198 -40.54 29.56 1.67
C TRP A 198 -39.10 29.08 1.89
N ILE A 199 -38.37 28.94 0.78
CA ILE A 199 -36.94 28.64 0.73
C ILE A 199 -36.19 29.76 0.00
N GLY A 200 -34.87 29.75 0.08
CA GLY A 200 -34.00 30.82 -0.39
C GLY A 200 -33.85 30.98 -1.90
N LEU A 201 -34.70 30.34 -2.70
CA LEU A 201 -34.60 30.24 -4.15
C LEU A 201 -35.66 31.10 -4.83
N SER A 202 -35.25 31.87 -5.85
CA SER A 202 -36.14 32.74 -6.65
C SER A 202 -35.57 32.95 -8.05
N ASP A 203 -36.43 33.25 -9.02
CA ASP A 203 -36.05 33.70 -10.37
C ASP A 203 -36.61 35.10 -10.71
N VAL A 204 -37.08 35.86 -9.71
CA VAL A 204 -37.52 37.27 -9.79
C VAL A 204 -36.58 38.17 -10.62
N GLN A 205 -35.28 37.86 -10.68
CA GLN A 205 -34.31 38.63 -11.47
C GLN A 205 -34.39 38.35 -12.97
N GLU A 206 -34.66 37.11 -13.36
CA GLU A 206 -34.67 36.61 -14.74
C GLU A 206 -35.48 35.31 -14.79
N GLU A 207 -36.68 35.39 -15.36
CA GLU A 207 -37.64 34.28 -15.50
C GLU A 207 -36.97 33.00 -16.02
N GLY A 208 -37.20 31.89 -15.33
CA GLY A 208 -36.61 30.58 -15.63
C GLY A 208 -35.16 30.41 -15.18
N THR A 209 -34.53 31.46 -14.62
CA THR A 209 -33.15 31.42 -14.10
C THR A 209 -33.14 31.51 -12.58
N TRP A 210 -33.30 30.36 -11.94
CA TRP A 210 -33.36 30.22 -10.48
C TRP A 210 -32.00 30.47 -9.81
N LYS A 211 -32.01 31.40 -8.84
CA LYS A 211 -30.86 31.77 -8.03
C LYS A 211 -31.19 31.66 -6.55
N TRP A 212 -30.22 31.18 -5.80
CA TRP A 212 -30.23 31.30 -4.34
C TRP A 212 -29.95 32.74 -3.93
N TRP A 213 -30.36 33.08 -2.71
CA TRP A 213 -30.19 34.43 -2.17
C TRP A 213 -28.72 34.87 -2.06
N ASP A 214 -27.78 33.93 -2.04
CA ASP A 214 -26.33 34.16 -2.01
C ASP A 214 -25.73 34.45 -3.40
N GLY A 215 -26.56 34.41 -4.44
CA GLY A 215 -26.21 34.68 -5.83
C GLY A 215 -25.75 33.45 -6.61
N THR A 216 -25.67 32.27 -5.98
CA THR A 216 -25.36 31.03 -6.69
C THR A 216 -26.54 30.60 -7.56
N PHE A 217 -26.25 30.18 -8.78
CA PHE A 217 -27.25 29.60 -9.66
C PHE A 217 -27.59 28.19 -9.19
N LEU A 218 -28.87 27.82 -9.31
CA LEU A 218 -29.30 26.44 -9.05
C LEU A 218 -28.48 25.43 -9.88
N THR A 219 -28.00 25.81 -11.07
CA THR A 219 -27.27 24.94 -12.01
C THR A 219 -25.75 24.79 -11.77
N GLU A 220 -25.12 25.57 -10.88
CA GLU A 220 -23.65 25.60 -10.76
C GLU A 220 -23.05 24.49 -9.87
N GLY A 221 -23.88 23.60 -9.32
CA GLY A 221 -23.48 22.43 -8.52
C GLY A 221 -23.33 21.12 -9.30
N LYS A 222 -22.39 21.02 -10.25
CA LYS A 222 -21.82 19.76 -10.83
C LYS A 222 -22.75 18.63 -11.32
N SER A 223 -24.04 18.83 -11.50
CA SER A 223 -24.86 17.96 -12.36
C SER A 223 -26.21 18.63 -12.64
N GLU A 224 -26.54 18.86 -13.92
CA GLU A 224 -27.90 19.24 -14.38
C GLU A 224 -29.00 18.33 -13.81
N ILE A 225 -28.63 17.15 -13.29
CA ILE A 225 -29.53 16.15 -12.72
C ILE A 225 -29.90 16.44 -11.26
N CYS A 226 -29.11 17.17 -10.46
CA CYS A 226 -29.40 17.29 -9.03
C CYS A 226 -30.61 18.19 -8.74
N CYS A 227 -30.84 19.21 -9.57
CA CYS A 227 -31.80 20.27 -9.23
C CYS A 227 -33.20 20.07 -9.81
N THR A 228 -33.33 19.35 -10.93
CA THR A 228 -34.63 18.92 -11.45
C THR A 228 -35.29 17.85 -10.59
N LEU A 229 -34.52 17.16 -9.76
CA LEU A 229 -35.07 16.17 -8.83
C LEU A 229 -35.97 16.87 -7.82
N TYR A 230 -35.50 17.93 -7.15
CA TYR A 230 -36.25 18.53 -6.04
C TYR A 230 -37.58 19.17 -6.44
N TRP A 231 -37.72 19.64 -7.69
CA TRP A 231 -38.99 20.14 -8.20
C TRP A 231 -40.05 19.04 -8.23
N ASN A 232 -41.27 19.42 -7.86
CA ASN A 232 -42.41 18.54 -8.03
C ASN A 232 -42.69 18.27 -9.53
N ASP A 233 -43.37 17.16 -9.82
CA ASP A 233 -43.71 16.81 -11.20
C ASP A 233 -44.56 17.92 -11.84
N GLY A 234 -44.01 18.55 -12.88
CA GLY A 234 -44.66 19.64 -13.61
C GLY A 234 -44.19 21.05 -13.20
N GLU A 235 -43.37 21.18 -12.16
CA GLU A 235 -42.84 22.45 -11.66
C GLU A 235 -41.37 22.67 -12.11
N PRO A 236 -40.88 23.92 -12.14
CA PRO A 236 -41.66 25.17 -12.00
C PRO A 236 -42.52 25.43 -13.25
N ASN A 237 -43.71 25.99 -13.07
CA ASN A 237 -44.71 26.14 -14.14
C ASN A 237 -45.11 27.59 -14.48
N ASP A 238 -44.62 28.56 -13.71
CA ASP A 238 -44.90 29.99 -13.79
C ASP A 238 -46.40 30.34 -13.89
N VAL A 239 -47.24 29.68 -13.08
CA VAL A 239 -48.69 29.92 -13.11
C VAL A 239 -49.03 31.27 -12.48
N SER A 240 -49.17 32.28 -13.34
CA SER A 240 -49.49 33.66 -12.94
C SER A 240 -48.32 34.39 -12.27
N ASN A 241 -47.11 34.28 -12.84
CA ASN A 241 -45.90 35.00 -12.42
C ASN A 241 -45.41 34.54 -11.03
N GLU A 242 -45.04 33.25 -10.96
CA GLU A 242 -44.65 32.55 -9.73
C GLU A 242 -43.14 32.54 -9.51
N ASP A 243 -42.57 33.65 -9.05
CA ASP A 243 -41.11 33.80 -9.13
C ASP A 243 -40.32 33.33 -7.88
N CYS A 244 -40.98 32.68 -6.92
CA CYS A 244 -40.40 32.32 -5.61
C CYS A 244 -40.63 30.86 -5.25
N ALA A 245 -39.61 30.13 -4.81
CA ALA A 245 -39.75 28.71 -4.53
C ALA A 245 -40.24 28.43 -3.10
N ALA A 246 -41.11 27.44 -2.98
CA ALA A 246 -41.61 26.90 -1.73
C ALA A 246 -41.43 25.38 -1.66
N LEU A 247 -41.02 24.90 -0.49
CA LEU A 247 -40.96 23.50 -0.14
C LEU A 247 -42.35 23.04 0.33
N ASN A 248 -42.99 22.14 -0.43
CA ASN A 248 -44.20 21.43 -0.06
C ASN A 248 -43.85 20.04 0.46
N PRO A 249 -43.90 19.79 1.79
CA PRO A 249 -43.50 18.50 2.32
C PRO A 249 -44.44 17.39 1.85
N LYS A 250 -43.91 16.52 1.00
CA LYS A 250 -44.55 15.32 0.45
C LYS A 250 -43.74 14.09 0.85
N ALA A 251 -44.31 12.90 0.69
CA ALA A 251 -43.64 11.63 0.98
C ALA A 251 -42.27 11.47 0.29
N ASN A 252 -42.06 12.14 -0.86
CA ASN A 252 -40.76 12.26 -1.49
C ASN A 252 -40.24 13.70 -1.35
N PHE A 253 -39.26 13.90 -0.46
CA PHE A 253 -38.59 15.19 -0.28
C PHE A 253 -37.89 15.66 -1.56
N PHE A 254 -37.33 14.72 -2.32
CA PHE A 254 -36.71 14.99 -3.60
C PHE A 254 -37.72 15.20 -4.73
N LYS A 255 -38.95 15.64 -4.47
CA LYS A 255 -39.99 16.05 -5.46
C LYS A 255 -41.02 16.95 -4.78
N SER A 256 -40.55 17.98 -4.11
CA SER A 256 -41.34 18.73 -3.15
C SER A 256 -41.36 20.24 -3.40
N TRP A 257 -40.52 20.77 -4.27
CA TRP A 257 -40.50 22.20 -4.54
C TRP A 257 -41.59 22.62 -5.53
N ASN A 258 -42.09 23.82 -5.35
CA ASN A 258 -43.07 24.49 -6.19
C ASN A 258 -42.67 25.95 -6.30
N ASP A 259 -42.77 26.52 -7.48
CA ASP A 259 -42.74 27.95 -7.67
C ASP A 259 -44.09 28.53 -7.24
N VAL A 260 -44.09 29.65 -6.53
CA VAL A 260 -45.29 30.27 -6.01
C VAL A 260 -45.14 31.79 -6.11
N ARG A 261 -46.24 32.50 -6.38
CA ARG A 261 -46.25 33.96 -6.32
C ARG A 261 -45.65 34.47 -5.01
N CYS A 262 -44.61 35.31 -5.10
CA CYS A 262 -43.84 35.80 -3.96
C CYS A 262 -44.67 36.56 -2.90
N ASP A 263 -45.83 37.11 -3.29
CA ASP A 263 -46.79 37.82 -2.42
C ASP A 263 -47.70 36.87 -1.61
N THR A 264 -47.61 35.56 -1.85
CA THR A 264 -48.34 34.55 -1.07
C THR A 264 -47.84 34.50 0.37
N GLN A 265 -48.75 34.43 1.34
CA GLN A 265 -48.39 34.28 2.74
C GLN A 265 -48.35 32.81 3.14
N MET A 266 -47.18 32.32 3.54
CA MET A 266 -47.00 30.95 4.03
C MET A 266 -45.91 30.87 5.10
N LYS A 267 -45.57 29.66 5.53
CA LYS A 267 -44.48 29.42 6.47
C LYS A 267 -43.14 29.62 5.77
N TRP A 268 -42.05 29.65 6.52
CA TRP A 268 -40.70 29.82 5.98
C TRP A 268 -39.70 29.04 6.81
N ILE A 269 -38.53 28.77 6.25
CA ILE A 269 -37.42 28.11 6.94
C ILE A 269 -36.23 29.05 6.88
N CYS A 270 -35.70 29.40 8.05
CA CYS A 270 -34.42 30.09 8.13
C CYS A 270 -33.30 29.09 8.38
N GLU A 271 -32.12 29.41 7.85
CA GLU A 271 -30.87 28.77 8.25
C GLU A 271 -29.86 29.82 8.75
N LYS A 272 -28.98 29.38 9.64
CA LYS A 272 -27.91 30.20 10.20
C LYS A 272 -26.69 29.34 10.47
N HIS A 273 -25.61 29.63 9.76
CA HIS A 273 -24.27 29.16 10.14
C HIS A 273 -23.87 29.89 11.42
N GLN A 274 -23.37 29.17 12.43
CA GLN A 274 -22.83 29.88 13.58
C GLN A 274 -21.49 30.45 13.16
N ASN A 275 -21.30 31.74 13.47
CA ASN A 275 -20.05 32.42 13.18
C ASN A 275 -18.93 31.75 14.00
N PRO A 276 -17.77 31.42 13.37
CA PRO A 276 -16.61 30.91 14.07
C PRO A 276 -16.04 31.90 15.10
#